data_AF-A0A2V6N0V3-F1
#
_entry.id   AF-A0A2V6N0V3-F1
#
_cell.length_a   1.000
_cell.length_b   1.000
_cell.length_c   1.000
_cell.angle_alpha   90.00
_cell.angle_beta   90.00
_cell.angle_gamma   90.00
#
_symmetry.space_group_name_H-M   'P 1'
#
loop_
_entity.id
_entity.type
_entity.pdbx_description
1 polymer ?
#
loop_
_entity_poly.entity_id
_entity_poly.type
_entity_poly.pdbx_seq_one_letter_code
_entity_poly.pdbx_strand_id
1 'polypeptide(L)'
;GFVPAIVTREVFLRWHILKRTSWQPFLVVCVCLAISALYELIEWWTALLSGDAAISFLGTQGDPWDTQEDMFCALLGAIAALVLLSRVQDRAINRLTAPTSS
;
A
#
# COMPACT_ATOMS: atom_id res chain seq x y z
N GLY A 1 -2.90 -1.40 -3.40
CA GLY A 1 -2.02 -2.31 -2.62
C GLY A 1 -0.71 -2.68 -3.30
N PHE A 2 -0.75 -3.19 -4.55
CA PHE A 2 0.40 -3.85 -5.18
C PHE A 2 1.67 -3.00 -5.33
N VAL A 3 1.57 -1.85 -6.00
CA VAL A 3 2.72 -0.94 -6.18
C VAL A 3 3.21 -0.35 -4.85
N PRO A 4 2.32 0.20 -3.98
CA PRO A 4 2.73 0.66 -2.66
C PRO A 4 3.51 -0.40 -1.85
N ALA A 5 3.12 -1.67 -1.92
CA ALA A 5 3.81 -2.73 -1.19
C ALA A 5 5.28 -2.88 -1.59
N ILE A 6 5.59 -2.82 -2.89
CA ILE A 6 6.98 -2.91 -3.37
C ILE A 6 7.77 -1.67 -3.00
N VAL A 7 7.17 -0.48 -3.10
CA VAL A 7 7.80 0.79 -2.71
C VAL A 7 8.10 0.82 -1.21
N THR A 8 7.13 0.48 -0.37
CA THR A 8 7.34 0.40 1.09
C THR A 8 8.42 -0.61 1.44
N ARG A 9 8.40 -1.80 0.80
CA ARG A 9 9.41 -2.83 1.00
C ARG A 9 10.80 -2.35 0.59
N GLU A 10 10.91 -1.63 -0.53
CA GLU A 10 12.15 -1.02 -1.04
C GLU A 10 12.72 -0.04 -0.01
N VAL A 11 11.90 0.88 0.48
CA VAL A 11 12.29 1.88 1.48
C VAL A 11 12.77 1.20 2.76
N PHE A 12 12.03 0.21 3.27
CA PHE A 12 12.41 -0.52 4.48
C PHE A 12 13.76 -1.22 4.36
N LEU A 13 14.03 -1.85 3.20
CA LEU A 13 15.27 -2.58 2.97
C LEU A 13 16.45 -1.66 2.69
N ARG A 14 16.30 -0.66 1.82
CA ARG A 14 17.42 0.18 1.37
C ARG A 14 17.84 1.21 2.39
N TRP A 15 16.90 1.75 3.15
CA TRP A 15 17.21 2.69 4.23
C TRP A 15 17.47 1.98 5.55
N HIS A 16 17.53 0.65 5.57
CA HIS A 16 17.80 -0.16 6.75
C HIS A 16 16.87 0.16 7.95
N ILE A 17 15.64 0.64 7.66
CA ILE A 17 14.65 1.00 8.68
C ILE A 17 14.23 -0.24 9.47
N LEU A 18 14.08 -1.37 8.77
CA LEU A 18 13.76 -2.65 9.36
C LEU A 18 14.86 -3.66 9.05
N LYS A 19 15.21 -4.48 10.04
CA LYS A 19 15.99 -5.70 9.80
C LYS A 19 15.15 -6.65 8.93
N ARG A 20 15.80 -7.40 8.04
CA ARG A 20 15.18 -8.51 7.29
C ARG A 20 14.68 -9.57 8.26
N THR A 21 13.44 -9.42 8.70
CA THR A 21 12.77 -10.27 9.67
C THR A 21 11.45 -10.75 9.07
N SER A 22 10.90 -11.84 9.64
CA SER A 22 9.59 -12.36 9.24
C SER A 22 8.44 -11.37 9.46
N TRP A 23 8.65 -10.28 10.21
CA TRP A 23 7.67 -9.23 10.45
C TRP A 23 7.58 -8.19 9.33
N GLN A 24 8.59 -8.10 8.47
CA GLN A 24 8.63 -7.09 7.41
C GLN A 24 7.42 -7.19 6.44
N PRO A 25 7.00 -8.38 5.94
CA PRO A 25 5.84 -8.48 5.06
C PRO A 25 4.55 -8.00 5.73
N PHE A 26 4.36 -8.32 7.03
CA PHE A 26 3.21 -7.86 7.80
C PHE A 26 3.16 -6.32 7.87
N LEU A 27 4.29 -5.69 8.20
CA LEU A 27 4.36 -4.22 8.29
C LEU A 27 4.12 -3.54 6.93
N VAL A 28 4.59 -4.14 5.83
CA VAL A 28 4.30 -3.64 4.47
C VAL A 28 2.79 -3.68 4.18
N VAL A 29 2.11 -4.76 4.54
CA VAL A 29 0.64 -4.87 4.41
C VAL A 29 -0.08 -3.83 5.26
N CYS A 30 0.35 -3.64 6.52
CA CYS A 30 -0.22 -2.61 7.40
C CYS A 30 -0.09 -1.21 6.81
N VAL A 31 1.07 -0.86 6.21
CA VAL A 31 1.25 0.44 5.54
C VAL A 31 0.31 0.59 4.35
N CYS A 32 0.14 -0.47 3.53
CA CYS A 32 -0.79 -0.42 2.40
C CYS A 32 -2.24 -0.20 2.84
N LEU A 33 -2.67 -0.89 3.90
CA LEU A 33 -3.98 -0.71 4.51
C LEU A 33 -4.14 0.68 5.12
N ALA A 34 -3.13 1.19 5.82
CA ALA A 34 -3.18 2.52 6.41
C ALA A 34 -3.30 3.62 5.34
N ILE A 35 -2.63 3.47 4.19
CA ILE A 35 -2.77 4.40 3.05
C ILE A 35 -4.18 4.36 2.48
N SER A 36 -4.74 3.16 2.28
CA SER A 36 -6.12 2.99 1.79
C SER A 36 -7.13 3.59 2.79
N ALA A 37 -7.05 3.24 4.07
CA ALA A 37 -7.91 3.81 5.10
C ALA A 37 -7.76 5.34 5.23
N LEU A 38 -6.56 5.89 5.04
CA LEU A 38 -6.35 7.34 5.06
C LEU A 38 -7.03 8.03 3.87
N TYR A 39 -6.99 7.41 2.69
CA TYR A 39 -7.68 7.93 1.51
C TYR A 39 -9.20 8.02 1.76
N GLU A 40 -9.79 6.95 2.30
CA GLU A 40 -11.20 6.89 2.69
C GLU A 40 -11.58 7.95 3.75
N LEU A 41 -10.71 8.16 4.74
CA LEU A 41 -10.91 9.21 5.75
C LEU A 41 -10.88 10.62 5.13
N ILE A 42 -10.04 10.84 4.12
CA ILE A 42 -9.99 12.11 3.39
C ILE A 42 -11.28 12.29 2.59
N GLU A 43 -11.73 11.25 1.88
CA GLU A 43 -13.00 11.31 1.15
C GLU A 43 -14.17 11.62 2.08
N TRP A 44 -14.27 10.91 3.21
CA TRP A 44 -15.28 11.20 4.24
C TRP A 44 -15.17 12.64 4.77
N TRP A 45 -13.97 13.16 4.99
CA TRP A 45 -13.80 14.55 5.43
C TRP A 45 -14.27 15.54 4.35
N THR A 46 -13.89 15.30 3.08
CA THR A 46 -14.32 16.17 1.96
C THR A 46 -15.83 16.16 1.76
N ALA A 47 -16.49 15.04 2.05
CA ALA A 47 -17.93 14.89 2.11
C ALA A 47 -18.57 15.91 3.05
N LEU A 48 -18.06 15.96 4.28
CA LEU A 48 -18.58 16.81 5.35
C LEU A 48 -18.41 18.30 5.03
N LEU A 49 -17.32 18.67 4.36
CA LEU A 49 -17.01 20.07 4.07
C LEU A 49 -17.78 20.65 2.88
N SER A 50 -18.22 19.82 1.93
CA SER A 50 -18.72 20.30 0.62
C SER A 50 -20.25 20.49 0.54
N GLY A 51 -21.00 20.21 1.59
CA GLY A 51 -22.47 20.37 1.60
C GLY A 51 -23.21 19.57 0.51
N ASP A 52 -24.32 20.10 -0.01
CA ASP A 52 -25.20 19.46 -1.02
C ASP A 52 -24.45 18.99 -2.29
N ALA A 53 -23.33 19.63 -2.65
CA ALA A 53 -22.53 19.23 -3.80
C ALA A 53 -21.84 17.87 -3.61
N ALA A 54 -21.43 17.53 -2.38
CA ALA A 54 -20.85 16.21 -2.07
C ALA A 54 -21.90 15.15 -1.66
N ILE A 55 -23.13 15.53 -1.31
CA ILE A 55 -24.23 14.57 -1.20
C ILE A 55 -24.50 13.94 -2.57
N SER A 56 -24.25 14.64 -3.68
CA SER A 56 -24.27 14.06 -5.03
C SER A 56 -23.00 13.32 -5.44
N PHE A 57 -21.99 13.21 -4.56
CA PHE A 57 -20.74 12.47 -4.81
C PHE A 57 -20.62 11.26 -3.87
N LEU A 58 -21.00 11.39 -2.59
CA LEU A 58 -21.13 10.28 -1.63
C LEU A 58 -22.52 9.65 -1.61
N GLY A 59 -23.59 10.42 -1.79
CA GLY A 59 -24.94 9.87 -1.96
C GLY A 59 -25.16 9.23 -3.33
N THR A 60 -24.21 9.39 -4.27
CA THR A 60 -24.18 8.65 -5.55
C THR A 60 -23.17 7.52 -5.59
N GLN A 61 -22.30 7.31 -4.57
CA GLN A 61 -21.50 6.08 -4.54
C GLN A 61 -22.45 4.87 -4.60
N GLY A 62 -23.63 4.97 -3.99
CA GLY A 62 -24.72 3.99 -4.11
C GLY A 62 -24.37 2.61 -3.52
N ASP A 63 -23.09 2.38 -3.27
CA ASP A 63 -22.48 1.19 -2.73
C ASP A 63 -21.95 1.47 -1.32
N PRO A 64 -22.61 0.95 -0.27
CA PRO A 64 -22.14 1.09 1.09
C PRO A 64 -20.87 0.26 1.40
N TRP A 65 -20.37 -0.51 0.43
CA TRP A 65 -19.19 -1.37 0.57
C TRP A 65 -17.92 -0.83 -0.08
N ASP A 66 -17.97 0.31 -0.77
CA ASP A 66 -16.84 0.89 -1.53
C ASP A 66 -15.56 0.96 -0.68
N THR A 67 -15.65 1.59 0.49
CA THR A 67 -14.55 1.68 1.47
C THR A 67 -13.97 0.32 1.86
N GLN A 68 -14.81 -0.69 2.10
CA GLN A 68 -14.38 -2.03 2.47
C GLN A 68 -13.73 -2.76 1.29
N GLU A 69 -14.30 -2.62 0.09
CA GLU A 69 -13.78 -3.22 -1.14
C GLU A 69 -12.42 -2.63 -1.50
N ASP A 70 -12.22 -1.33 -1.32
CA ASP A 70 -10.95 -0.65 -1.56
C ASP A 70 -9.85 -1.13 -0.61
N MET A 71 -10.16 -1.22 0.69
CA MET A 71 -9.23 -1.79 1.67
C MET A 71 -8.93 -3.27 1.38
N PHE A 72 -9.93 -4.05 0.96
CA PHE A 72 -9.74 -5.46 0.62
C PHE A 72 -8.90 -5.64 -0.65
N CYS A 73 -9.14 -4.83 -1.69
CA CYS A 73 -8.32 -4.76 -2.88
C CYS A 73 -6.89 -4.31 -2.56
N ALA A 74 -6.71 -3.37 -1.63
CA ALA A 74 -5.41 -2.96 -1.15
C ALA A 74 -4.66 -4.10 -0.43
N LEU A 75 -5.37 -4.86 0.41
CA LEU A 75 -4.85 -6.04 1.09
C LEU A 75 -4.40 -7.13 0.11
N LEU A 76 -5.30 -7.55 -0.79
CA LEU A 76 -5.00 -8.59 -1.79
C LEU A 76 -3.85 -8.17 -2.70
N GLY A 77 -3.86 -6.91 -3.17
CA GLY A 77 -2.79 -6.39 -4.00
C GLY A 77 -1.44 -6.39 -3.27
N ALA A 78 -1.40 -6.04 -1.99
CA ALA A 78 -0.17 -6.06 -1.19
C ALA A 78 0.35 -7.49 -0.96
N ILE A 79 -0.54 -8.43 -0.63
CA ILE A 79 -0.19 -9.85 -0.49
C ILE A 79 0.33 -10.41 -1.81
N ALA A 80 -0.36 -10.15 -2.92
CA ALA A 80 0.05 -10.60 -4.25
C ALA A 80 1.44 -10.06 -4.62
N ALA A 81 1.70 -8.77 -4.40
CA ALA A 81 3.02 -8.16 -4.63
C ALA A 81 4.11 -8.86 -3.82
N LEU A 82 3.87 -9.10 -2.53
CA LEU A 82 4.84 -9.75 -1.65
C LEU A 82 5.10 -11.21 -2.08
N VAL A 83 4.07 -11.98 -2.41
CA VAL A 83 4.21 -13.38 -2.84
C VAL A 83 4.94 -13.49 -4.18
N LEU A 84 4.57 -12.65 -5.15
CA LEU A 84 5.06 -12.75 -6.52
C LEU A 84 6.43 -12.09 -6.71
N LEU A 85 6.70 -10.97 -6.05
CA LEU A 85 7.85 -10.11 -6.38
C LEU A 85 8.92 -10.02 -5.29
N SER A 86 8.69 -10.43 -4.04
CA SER A 86 9.71 -10.27 -2.97
C SER A 86 11.06 -10.88 -3.35
N ARG A 87 11.05 -12.09 -3.95
CA ARG A 87 12.29 -12.78 -4.38
C ARG A 87 12.98 -12.06 -5.54
N VAL A 88 12.20 -11.49 -6.46
CA VAL A 88 12.73 -10.73 -7.60
C VAL A 88 13.37 -9.43 -7.10
N GLN A 89 12.68 -8.72 -6.22
CA GLN A 89 13.17 -7.49 -5.60
C GLN A 89 14.45 -7.74 -4.79
N ASP A 90 14.52 -8.83 -4.02
CA ASP A 90 15.74 -9.18 -3.28
C ASP A 90 16.95 -9.39 -4.20
N ARG A 91 16.74 -10.05 -5.34
CA ARG A 91 17.80 -10.21 -6.35
C ARG A 91 18.20 -8.87 -6.96
N ALA A 92 17.23 -8.00 -7.24
CA ALA A 92 17.50 -6.67 -7.80
C ALA A 92 18.31 -5.79 -6.83
N ILE A 93 17.91 -5.73 -5.56
CA ILE A 93 18.62 -4.96 -4.52
C ILE A 93 20.05 -5.49 -4.33
N ASN A 94 20.23 -6.80 -4.26
CA ASN A 94 21.56 -7.41 -4.07
C ASN A 94 22.49 -7.14 -5.27
N ARG A 95 21.96 -7.09 -6.50
CA ARG A 95 22.76 -6.73 -7.68
C ARG A 95 23.26 -5.28 -7.65
N LEU A 96 22.45 -4.36 -7.12
CA LEU A 96 22.84 -2.95 -6.97
C LEU A 96 23.90 -2.73 -5.87
N THR A 97 24.02 -3.67 -4.93
CA THR A 97 24.98 -3.60 -3.81
C THR A 97 26.23 -4.44 -4.04
N ALA A 98 26.26 -5.31 -5.05
CA ALA A 98 27.46 -6.07 -5.40
C ALA A 98 28.53 -5.11 -5.99
N PRO A 99 29.78 -5.17 -5.51
CA PRO A 99 30.85 -4.38 -6.12
C PRO A 99 31.02 -4.84 -7.57
N THR A 100 30.96 -3.88 -8.51
CA THR A 100 31.32 -4.13 -9.90
C THR A 100 32.78 -4.55 -9.94
N SER A 101 33.04 -5.84 -10.13
CA SER A 101 34.38 -6.34 -10.41
C SER A 101 34.76 -5.89 -11.83
N SER A 102 35.50 -4.79 -11.92
CA SER A 102 36.25 -4.35 -13.10
C SER A 102 37.63 -4.99 -13.12
#